data_AF-A0A2E1U6K1-F1
#
_entry.id   AF-A0A2E1U6K1-F1
#
_cell.length_a   1.000
_cell.length_b   1.000
_cell.length_c   1.000
_cell.angle_alpha   90.00
_cell.angle_beta   90.00
_cell.angle_gamma   90.00
#
_symmetry.space_group_name_H-M   'P 1'
#
loop_
_entity.id
_entity.type
_entity.pdbx_description
1 polymer ?
#
loop_
_entity_poly.entity_id
_entity_poly.type
_entity_poly.pdbx_seq_one_letter_code
_entity_poly.pdbx_strand_id
1 'polypeptide(L)'
;MIDQRGSTESTLAKQPSRTKAWIRRLVSCGPAVAVAGSHPWSLFEPWCSPFLPHATTVVVVFLVWNLAGRHWRTSGMLGLVGLLGIWSWAKALPPTAPAFAPPSEEQVISAGFANLGINPAPVLGTPTVLQDWFGDQPLDLLGVVECSSSQVEHIGSWQRWHSVHAEPDDLSANGIALFSMFPIRSIEIDRTPNARLDHLTAVVDGPTGTFQVEITHPCPPVPGWLHQRQAELDHISDSAMTSDWPILVLGDLNETPFGEGWRGLLKTSGLNTLGPLSTPTWPSQLKGLPLPAWIGIRIDHILVGPGWGAGPIEVGPRIQSDHRPIRAHIWLKPPNREIMGAEPEQNPPKSVVSGP
;
A
#
# COMPACT_ATOMS: atom_id res chain seq x y z
N MET A 1 -33.29 -49.65 -56.92
CA MET A 1 -33.47 -48.23 -56.53
C MET A 1 -32.17 -47.81 -55.86
N ILE A 2 -31.32 -47.10 -56.60
CA ILE A 2 -29.98 -46.69 -56.14
C ILE A 2 -30.08 -45.19 -55.87
N ASP A 3 -29.92 -44.79 -54.60
CA ASP A 3 -29.90 -43.38 -54.19
C ASP A 3 -28.64 -42.72 -54.77
N GLN A 4 -28.85 -41.69 -55.61
CA GLN A 4 -27.81 -40.94 -56.31
C GLN A 4 -27.49 -39.59 -55.64
N ARG A 5 -27.89 -39.36 -54.39
CA ARG A 5 -27.52 -38.13 -53.67
C ARG A 5 -26.13 -38.28 -53.05
N GLY A 6 -25.13 -37.78 -53.77
CA GLY A 6 -23.75 -37.64 -53.31
C GLY A 6 -23.67 -36.90 -51.97
N SER A 7 -22.63 -37.22 -51.19
CA SER A 7 -22.34 -36.61 -49.88
C SER A 7 -22.40 -35.09 -49.96
N THR A 8 -23.43 -34.49 -49.37
CA THR A 8 -23.52 -33.05 -49.19
C THR A 8 -22.48 -32.63 -48.14
N GLU A 9 -21.34 -32.12 -48.60
CA GLU A 9 -20.44 -31.36 -47.75
C GLU A 9 -21.20 -30.16 -47.19
N SER A 10 -21.30 -30.09 -45.86
CA SER A 10 -21.90 -28.97 -45.14
C SER A 10 -21.12 -27.68 -45.45
N THR A 11 -21.79 -26.71 -46.09
CA THR A 11 -21.27 -25.36 -46.38
C THR A 11 -21.43 -24.39 -45.21
N LEU A 12 -21.88 -24.86 -44.03
CA LEU A 12 -21.96 -24.02 -42.85
C LEU A 12 -20.56 -23.79 -42.27
N ALA A 13 -20.08 -22.56 -42.38
CA ALA A 13 -18.86 -22.11 -41.72
C ALA A 13 -18.88 -22.56 -40.25
N LYS A 14 -17.90 -23.37 -39.83
CA LYS A 14 -17.72 -23.79 -38.43
C LYS A 14 -17.76 -22.55 -37.54
N GLN A 15 -18.89 -22.30 -36.88
CA GLN A 15 -18.96 -21.22 -35.90
C GLN A 15 -17.87 -21.50 -34.86
N PRO A 16 -16.96 -20.54 -34.60
CA PRO A 16 -15.96 -20.73 -33.56
C PRO A 16 -16.72 -21.02 -32.26
N SER A 17 -16.39 -22.14 -31.61
CA SER A 17 -17.01 -22.48 -30.33
C SER A 17 -16.88 -21.29 -29.38
N ARG A 18 -17.93 -21.02 -28.59
CA ARG A 18 -17.95 -19.89 -27.64
C ARG A 18 -16.64 -19.78 -26.85
N THR A 19 -16.03 -20.92 -26.49
CA THR A 19 -14.72 -21.04 -25.86
C THR A 19 -13.57 -20.36 -26.64
N LYS A 20 -13.49 -20.51 -27.96
CA LYS A 20 -12.45 -19.85 -28.79
C LYS A 20 -12.64 -18.33 -28.88
N ALA A 21 -13.88 -17.85 -28.83
CA ALA A 21 -14.18 -16.41 -28.79
C ALA A 21 -13.83 -15.80 -27.43
N TRP A 22 -14.09 -16.50 -26.33
CA TRP A 22 -13.70 -16.10 -24.97
C TRP A 22 -12.18 -16.05 -24.79
N ILE A 23 -11.45 -17.07 -25.26
CA ILE A 23 -9.98 -17.09 -25.21
C ILE A 23 -9.39 -15.92 -26.00
N ARG A 24 -9.93 -15.61 -27.19
CA ARG A 24 -9.47 -14.44 -27.99
C ARG A 24 -9.69 -13.10 -27.27
N ARG A 25 -10.81 -12.94 -26.56
CA ARG A 25 -11.11 -11.72 -25.80
C ARG A 25 -10.19 -11.56 -24.57
N LEU A 26 -9.92 -12.65 -23.85
CA LEU A 26 -8.95 -12.65 -22.74
C LEU A 26 -7.53 -12.30 -23.22
N VAL A 27 -7.12 -12.83 -24.37
CA VAL A 27 -5.83 -12.52 -25.01
C VAL A 27 -5.71 -11.05 -25.44
N SER A 28 -6.80 -10.38 -25.77
CA SER A 28 -6.78 -8.95 -26.12
C SER A 28 -6.73 -8.01 -24.91
N CYS A 29 -7.29 -8.39 -23.76
CA CYS A 29 -7.39 -7.49 -22.60
C CYS A 29 -6.08 -7.38 -21.80
N GLY A 30 -5.37 -8.50 -21.58
CA GLY A 30 -4.11 -8.49 -20.80
C GLY A 30 -3.05 -7.54 -21.36
N PRO A 31 -2.74 -7.59 -22.68
CA PRO A 31 -1.85 -6.64 -23.31
C PRO A 31 -2.28 -5.17 -23.19
N ALA A 32 -3.58 -4.89 -23.34
CA ALA A 32 -4.10 -3.53 -23.22
C ALA A 32 -3.88 -2.97 -21.80
N VAL A 33 -4.17 -3.77 -20.77
CA VAL A 33 -3.94 -3.40 -19.36
C VAL A 33 -2.45 -3.21 -19.09
N ALA A 34 -1.58 -4.10 -19.59
CA ALA A 34 -0.14 -3.98 -19.40
C ALA A 34 0.41 -2.70 -20.03
N VAL A 35 0.00 -2.35 -21.25
CA VAL A 35 0.42 -1.12 -21.92
C VAL A 35 -0.14 0.11 -21.21
N ALA A 36 -1.45 0.10 -20.91
CA ALA A 36 -2.13 1.22 -20.28
C ALA A 36 -1.67 1.51 -18.84
N GLY A 37 -1.29 0.47 -18.09
CA GLY A 37 -0.75 0.61 -16.73
C GLY A 37 0.75 0.89 -16.68
N SER A 38 1.47 0.77 -17.80
CA SER A 38 2.93 0.98 -17.82
C SER A 38 3.34 2.44 -18.00
N HIS A 39 2.41 3.34 -18.32
CA HIS A 39 2.77 4.71 -18.66
C HIS A 39 1.81 5.78 -18.12
N PRO A 40 2.36 6.92 -17.67
CA PRO A 40 1.60 8.02 -17.04
C PRO A 40 0.70 8.80 -18.02
N TRP A 41 0.98 8.75 -19.33
CA TRP A 41 0.13 9.41 -20.33
C TRP A 41 -1.22 8.68 -20.54
N SER A 42 -1.36 7.47 -20.00
CA SER A 42 -2.57 6.69 -20.16
C SER A 42 -3.66 7.21 -19.24
N LEU A 43 -4.78 7.62 -19.82
CA LEU A 43 -5.99 7.94 -19.05
C LEU A 43 -6.50 6.75 -18.23
N PHE A 44 -6.08 5.52 -18.53
CA PHE A 44 -6.47 4.31 -17.80
C PHE A 44 -5.47 3.88 -16.73
N GLU A 45 -4.38 4.63 -16.54
CA GLU A 45 -3.30 4.28 -15.63
C GLU A 45 -3.80 3.93 -14.22
N PRO A 46 -4.67 4.72 -13.55
CA PRO A 46 -5.05 4.46 -12.15
C PRO A 46 -5.81 3.14 -11.95
N TRP A 47 -6.42 2.61 -13.01
CA TRP A 47 -7.14 1.33 -13.00
C TRP A 47 -6.31 0.15 -13.46
N CYS A 48 -5.25 0.39 -14.22
CA CYS A 48 -4.45 -0.64 -14.86
C CYS A 48 -3.14 -0.90 -14.10
N SER A 49 -2.48 0.14 -13.61
CA SER A 49 -1.19 0.04 -12.95
C SER A 49 -1.23 -0.86 -11.70
N PRO A 50 -2.27 -0.84 -10.84
CA PRO A 50 -2.34 -1.77 -9.70
C PRO A 50 -2.27 -3.25 -10.08
N PHE A 51 -2.79 -3.58 -11.26
CA PHE A 51 -2.85 -4.95 -11.76
C PHE A 51 -1.75 -5.28 -12.78
N LEU A 52 -0.74 -4.42 -12.92
CA LEU A 52 0.34 -4.61 -13.88
C LEU A 52 1.08 -5.96 -13.72
N PRO A 53 1.41 -6.44 -12.50
CA PRO A 53 2.00 -7.77 -12.34
C PRO A 53 1.07 -8.91 -12.82
N HIS A 54 -0.23 -8.80 -12.54
CA HIS A 54 -1.24 -9.77 -12.95
C HIS A 54 -1.35 -9.81 -14.49
N ALA A 55 -1.50 -8.63 -15.11
CA ALA A 55 -1.61 -8.50 -16.56
C ALA A 55 -0.34 -9.01 -17.26
N THR A 56 0.84 -8.67 -16.75
CA THR A 56 2.13 -9.13 -17.28
C THR A 56 2.26 -10.65 -17.18
N THR A 57 1.88 -11.23 -16.04
CA THR A 57 1.90 -12.68 -15.84
C THR A 57 0.99 -13.39 -16.84
N VAL A 58 -0.23 -12.89 -17.04
CA VAL A 58 -1.17 -13.43 -18.03
C VAL A 58 -0.57 -13.36 -19.45
N VAL A 59 0.05 -12.24 -19.82
CA VAL A 59 0.72 -12.07 -21.13
C VAL A 59 1.84 -13.11 -21.30
N VAL A 60 2.67 -13.35 -20.28
CA VAL A 60 3.75 -14.34 -20.32
C VAL A 60 3.21 -15.76 -20.46
N VAL A 61 2.16 -16.13 -19.73
CA VAL A 61 1.52 -17.46 -19.86
C VAL A 61 1.01 -17.68 -21.29
N PHE A 62 0.33 -16.68 -21.87
CA PHE A 62 -0.14 -16.76 -23.25
C PHE A 62 1.00 -16.76 -24.27
N LEU A 63 2.11 -16.05 -24.00
CA LEU A 63 3.30 -16.09 -24.84
C LEU A 63 3.85 -17.52 -24.92
N VAL A 64 4.04 -18.19 -23.77
CA VAL A 64 4.52 -19.58 -23.70
C VAL A 64 3.59 -20.52 -24.48
N TRP A 65 2.27 -20.38 -24.29
CA TRP A 65 1.28 -21.14 -25.05
C TRP A 65 1.41 -20.93 -26.57
N ASN A 66 1.56 -19.68 -27.02
CA ASN A 66 1.69 -19.36 -28.45
C ASN A 66 3.00 -19.89 -29.05
N LEU A 67 4.11 -19.82 -28.30
CA LEU A 67 5.39 -20.39 -28.72
C LEU A 67 5.29 -21.92 -28.88
N ALA A 68 4.63 -22.61 -27.95
CA ALA A 68 4.36 -24.05 -28.06
C ALA A 68 3.47 -24.39 -29.28
N GLY A 69 2.48 -23.55 -29.57
CA GLY A 69 1.62 -23.64 -30.76
C GLY A 69 2.28 -23.15 -32.06
N ARG A 70 3.54 -22.69 -32.03
CA ARG A 70 4.28 -22.12 -33.17
C ARG A 70 3.58 -20.93 -33.83
N HIS A 71 2.85 -20.14 -33.06
CA HIS A 71 2.17 -18.93 -33.53
C HIS A 71 3.10 -17.71 -33.48
N TRP A 72 4.14 -17.69 -34.32
CA TRP A 72 5.26 -16.74 -34.19
C TRP A 72 4.89 -15.26 -34.26
N ARG A 73 3.92 -14.88 -35.09
CA ARG A 73 3.48 -13.47 -35.21
C ARG A 73 2.86 -12.96 -33.91
N THR A 74 1.96 -13.73 -33.30
CA THR A 74 1.33 -13.37 -32.03
C THR A 74 2.32 -13.48 -30.87
N SER A 75 3.24 -14.45 -30.91
CA SER A 75 4.35 -14.53 -29.95
C SER A 75 5.24 -13.28 -29.99
N GLY A 76 5.57 -12.73 -31.16
CA GLY A 76 6.37 -11.51 -31.27
C GLY A 76 5.69 -10.31 -30.59
N MET A 77 4.39 -10.12 -30.83
CA MET A 77 3.60 -9.06 -30.19
C MET A 77 3.51 -9.25 -28.67
N LEU A 78 3.17 -10.46 -28.20
CA LEU A 78 3.08 -10.76 -26.77
C LEU A 78 4.45 -10.65 -26.09
N GLY A 79 5.53 -10.99 -26.79
CA GLY A 79 6.90 -10.81 -26.31
C GLY A 79 7.24 -9.35 -26.06
N LEU A 80 6.93 -8.47 -27.01
CA LEU A 80 7.14 -7.02 -26.84
C LEU A 80 6.34 -6.46 -25.65
N VAL A 81 5.04 -6.81 -25.58
CA VAL A 81 4.17 -6.37 -24.47
C VAL A 81 4.63 -6.91 -23.13
N GLY A 82 5.02 -8.19 -23.07
CA GLY A 82 5.56 -8.82 -21.86
C GLY A 82 6.84 -8.15 -21.40
N LEU A 83 7.76 -7.82 -22.33
CA LEU A 83 8.98 -7.08 -22.02
C LEU A 83 8.68 -5.68 -21.47
N LEU A 84 7.72 -4.96 -22.07
CA LEU A 84 7.28 -3.65 -21.56
C LEU A 84 6.69 -3.76 -20.15
N GLY A 85 5.83 -4.74 -19.90
CA GLY A 85 5.23 -4.98 -18.58
C GLY A 85 6.28 -5.34 -17.52
N ILE A 86 7.21 -6.25 -17.85
CA ILE A 86 8.32 -6.63 -16.95
C ILE A 86 9.23 -5.43 -16.69
N TRP A 87 9.55 -4.64 -17.71
CA TRP A 87 10.38 -3.45 -17.55
C TRP A 87 9.72 -2.40 -16.65
N SER A 88 8.42 -2.15 -16.85
CA SER A 88 7.65 -1.25 -16.00
C SER A 88 7.56 -1.75 -14.56
N TRP A 89 7.29 -3.05 -14.36
CA TRP A 89 7.32 -3.69 -13.04
C TRP A 89 8.68 -3.50 -12.36
N ALA A 90 9.78 -3.81 -13.04
CA ALA A 90 11.13 -3.67 -12.49
C ALA A 90 11.50 -2.22 -12.11
N LYS A 91 10.96 -1.24 -12.85
CA LYS A 91 11.16 0.19 -12.56
C LYS A 91 10.30 0.70 -11.40
N ALA A 92 9.17 0.05 -11.12
CA ALA A 92 8.18 0.47 -10.15
C ALA A 92 8.48 -0.01 -8.72
N LEU A 93 9.26 -1.07 -8.57
CA LEU A 93 9.71 -1.50 -7.23
C LEU A 93 10.77 -0.51 -6.73
N PRO A 94 10.46 0.32 -5.71
CA PRO A 94 11.49 1.18 -5.13
C PRO A 94 12.60 0.31 -4.53
N PRO A 95 13.84 0.84 -4.40
CA PRO A 95 14.80 0.21 -3.51
C PRO A 95 14.12 0.13 -2.13
N THR A 96 13.76 -1.08 -1.71
CA THR A 96 13.26 -1.32 -0.35
C THR A 96 14.25 -0.69 0.62
N ALA A 97 13.75 0.10 1.57
CA ALA A 97 14.55 0.53 2.69
C ALA A 97 15.24 -0.74 3.25
N PRO A 98 16.58 -0.72 3.47
CA PRO A 98 17.24 -1.88 4.05
C PRO A 98 16.50 -2.22 5.35
N ALA A 99 16.06 -3.47 5.48
CA ALA A 99 15.61 -3.96 6.77
C ALA A 99 16.85 -3.95 7.68
N PHE A 100 16.93 -2.94 8.54
CA PHE A 100 18.00 -2.87 9.52
C PHE A 100 17.60 -3.76 10.69
N ALA A 101 18.56 -4.41 11.34
CA ALA A 101 18.30 -4.90 12.69
C ALA A 101 18.17 -3.66 13.59
N PRO A 102 17.21 -3.63 14.53
CA PRO A 102 17.21 -2.58 15.54
C PRO A 102 18.57 -2.62 16.25
N PRO A 103 19.30 -1.49 16.34
CA PRO A 103 20.45 -1.36 17.22
C PRO A 103 20.07 -1.81 18.63
N SER A 104 21.01 -2.43 19.34
CA SER A 104 20.79 -3.04 20.66
C SER A 104 20.28 -2.08 21.76
N GLU A 105 20.21 -0.77 21.48
CA GLU A 105 19.81 0.28 22.41
C GLU A 105 18.56 1.07 21.97
N GLU A 106 18.01 0.85 20.77
CA GLU A 106 16.85 1.61 20.31
C GLU A 106 15.54 0.98 20.81
N GLN A 107 14.67 1.78 21.42
CA GLN A 107 13.32 1.33 21.76
C GLN A 107 12.48 1.25 20.49
N VAL A 108 12.19 0.02 20.12
CA VAL A 108 11.34 -0.34 18.99
C VAL A 108 9.89 -0.04 19.33
N ILE A 109 9.18 0.56 18.38
CA ILE A 109 7.74 0.80 18.40
C ILE A 109 7.10 -0.24 17.46
N SER A 110 6.12 -0.98 17.96
CA SER A 110 5.28 -1.86 17.15
C SER A 110 4.09 -1.06 16.60
N ALA A 111 4.12 -0.74 15.30
CA ALA A 111 3.07 0.01 14.63
C ALA A 111 2.24 -0.90 13.73
N GLY A 112 0.92 -0.73 13.74
CA GLY A 112 0.02 -1.44 12.86
C GLY A 112 -1.08 -0.58 12.25
N PHE A 113 -1.69 -1.12 11.21
CA PHE A 113 -2.77 -0.48 10.46
C PHE A 113 -3.82 -1.51 10.02
N ALA A 114 -5.10 -1.13 10.04
CA ALA A 114 -6.19 -1.95 9.51
C ALA A 114 -7.34 -1.12 8.92
N ASN A 115 -7.70 -1.36 7.65
CA ASN A 115 -9.00 -0.99 7.13
C ASN A 115 -10.05 -2.02 7.63
N LEU A 116 -11.05 -1.57 8.39
CA LEU A 116 -12.06 -2.44 9.02
C LEU A 116 -13.25 -2.74 8.09
N GLY A 117 -13.33 -2.04 6.97
CA GLY A 117 -14.42 -2.11 6.01
C GLY A 117 -15.73 -1.57 6.57
N ILE A 118 -16.68 -1.25 5.69
CA ILE A 118 -18.07 -0.92 6.05
C ILE A 118 -18.83 -2.16 6.55
N ASN A 119 -18.46 -2.63 7.74
CA ASN A 119 -19.03 -3.79 8.41
C ASN A 119 -19.48 -3.40 9.83
N PRO A 120 -20.63 -3.91 10.31
CA PRO A 120 -21.00 -3.72 11.70
C PRO A 120 -19.96 -4.38 12.62
N ALA A 121 -19.68 -3.77 13.77
CA ALA A 121 -18.81 -4.38 14.76
C ALA A 121 -19.37 -5.73 15.23
N PRO A 122 -18.48 -6.67 15.59
CA PRO A 122 -18.85 -7.83 16.39
C PRO A 122 -19.50 -7.39 17.71
N VAL A 123 -20.35 -8.25 18.29
CA VAL A 123 -20.94 -8.00 19.61
C VAL A 123 -19.82 -7.77 20.63
N LEU A 124 -19.90 -6.68 21.40
CA LEU A 124 -18.90 -6.32 22.41
C LEU A 124 -18.59 -7.50 23.35
N GLY A 125 -17.31 -7.77 23.57
CA GLY A 125 -16.84 -8.94 24.34
C GLY A 125 -16.70 -10.24 23.54
N THR A 126 -17.05 -10.26 22.25
CA THR A 126 -16.76 -11.39 21.36
C THR A 126 -15.33 -11.26 20.83
N PRO A 127 -14.44 -12.24 21.09
CA PRO A 127 -13.10 -12.22 20.52
C PRO A 127 -13.14 -12.20 18.99
N THR A 128 -12.26 -11.40 18.39
CA THR A 128 -12.16 -11.27 16.93
C THR A 128 -10.80 -11.75 16.46
N VAL A 129 -10.71 -12.18 15.20
CA VAL A 129 -9.43 -12.56 14.59
C VAL A 129 -8.40 -11.41 14.65
N LEU A 130 -8.88 -10.17 14.57
CA LEU A 130 -8.01 -8.99 14.72
C LEU A 130 -7.49 -8.85 16.15
N GLN A 131 -8.34 -9.08 17.15
CA GLN A 131 -7.96 -9.09 18.57
C GLN A 131 -6.99 -10.23 18.90
N ASP A 132 -7.20 -11.43 18.35
CA ASP A 132 -6.29 -12.56 18.54
C ASP A 132 -4.90 -12.25 17.95
N TRP A 133 -4.86 -11.72 16.72
CA TRP A 133 -3.61 -11.31 16.06
C TRP A 133 -2.88 -10.18 16.78
N PHE A 134 -3.64 -9.25 17.37
CA PHE A 134 -3.12 -8.22 18.27
C PHE A 134 -2.56 -8.85 19.56
N GLY A 135 -3.26 -9.82 20.15
CA GLY A 135 -2.83 -10.51 21.37
C GLY A 135 -1.54 -11.32 21.20
N ASP A 136 -1.30 -11.88 20.01
CA ASP A 136 -0.07 -12.60 19.68
C ASP A 136 1.18 -11.70 19.72
N GLN A 137 1.06 -10.47 19.21
CA GLN A 137 2.10 -9.44 19.34
C GLN A 137 1.43 -8.06 19.47
N PRO A 138 1.35 -7.53 20.71
CA PRO A 138 0.72 -6.23 20.98
C PRO A 138 1.36 -5.09 20.19
N LEU A 139 0.53 -4.11 19.82
CA LEU A 139 0.96 -2.89 19.13
C LEU A 139 1.01 -1.71 20.10
N ASP A 140 2.00 -0.85 19.89
CA ASP A 140 2.14 0.44 20.58
C ASP A 140 1.34 1.54 19.88
N LEU A 141 1.18 1.41 18.55
CA LEU A 141 0.39 2.28 17.69
C LEU A 141 -0.50 1.44 16.78
N LEU A 142 -1.77 1.81 16.68
CA LEU A 142 -2.71 1.21 15.73
C LEU A 142 -3.53 2.31 15.05
N GLY A 143 -3.38 2.43 13.74
CA GLY A 143 -4.25 3.21 12.88
C GLY A 143 -5.37 2.37 12.30
N VAL A 144 -6.59 2.89 12.26
CA VAL A 144 -7.71 2.22 11.58
C VAL A 144 -8.52 3.20 10.74
N VAL A 145 -9.05 2.70 9.63
CA VAL A 145 -9.95 3.42 8.71
C VAL A 145 -11.18 2.58 8.41
N GLU A 146 -12.20 3.22 7.85
CA GLU A 146 -13.55 2.65 7.69
C GLU A 146 -14.10 2.08 9.00
N CYS A 147 -13.76 2.73 10.13
CA CYS A 147 -14.14 2.23 11.44
C CYS A 147 -15.48 2.80 11.91
N SER A 148 -16.30 1.97 12.56
CA SER A 148 -17.50 2.45 13.24
C SER A 148 -17.29 2.68 14.73
N SER A 149 -18.24 3.37 15.39
CA SER A 149 -18.11 3.71 16.82
C SER A 149 -17.98 2.46 17.69
N SER A 150 -18.73 1.42 17.33
CA SER A 150 -18.70 0.14 18.05
C SER A 150 -17.39 -0.61 17.84
N GLN A 151 -16.75 -0.50 16.66
CA GLN A 151 -15.41 -1.05 16.42
C GLN A 151 -14.35 -0.26 17.21
N VAL A 152 -14.46 1.07 17.27
CA VAL A 152 -13.56 1.93 18.05
C VAL A 152 -13.63 1.60 19.54
N GLU A 153 -14.84 1.45 20.09
CA GLU A 153 -15.05 1.02 21.48
C GLU A 153 -14.48 -0.37 21.75
N HIS A 154 -14.68 -1.31 20.82
CA HIS A 154 -14.16 -2.66 20.94
C HIS A 154 -12.62 -2.68 21.00
N ILE A 155 -11.94 -1.99 20.08
CA ILE A 155 -10.46 -1.85 20.07
C ILE A 155 -9.97 -1.12 21.33
N GLY A 156 -10.71 -0.08 21.74
CA GLY A 156 -10.45 0.67 22.97
C GLY A 156 -10.49 -0.19 24.24
N SER A 157 -11.20 -1.32 24.20
CA SER A 157 -11.26 -2.26 25.34
C SER A 157 -10.08 -3.23 25.45
N TRP A 158 -9.26 -3.37 24.40
CA TRP A 158 -8.18 -4.38 24.37
C TRP A 158 -7.05 -4.05 25.34
N GLN A 159 -6.76 -2.77 25.53
CA GLN A 159 -5.78 -2.26 26.48
C GLN A 159 -6.03 -0.77 26.76
N ARG A 160 -5.19 -0.15 27.60
CA ARG A 160 -5.31 1.28 27.91
C ARG A 160 -4.63 2.12 26.84
N TRP A 161 -5.43 2.82 26.03
CA TRP A 161 -4.96 3.68 24.95
C TRP A 161 -5.13 5.18 25.25
N HIS A 162 -4.29 6.00 24.63
CA HIS A 162 -4.64 7.34 24.18
C HIS A 162 -5.28 7.20 22.80
N SER A 163 -6.55 7.57 22.65
CA SER A 163 -7.28 7.39 21.40
C SER A 163 -7.85 8.69 20.86
N VAL A 164 -7.93 8.76 19.54
CA VAL A 164 -8.47 9.88 18.76
C VAL A 164 -9.23 9.29 17.60
N HIS A 165 -10.40 9.85 17.26
CA HIS A 165 -11.18 9.41 16.11
C HIS A 165 -12.02 10.55 15.54
N ALA A 166 -12.36 10.43 14.26
CA ALA A 166 -13.33 11.27 13.58
C ALA A 166 -14.28 10.44 12.72
N GLU A 167 -15.49 10.97 12.59
CA GLU A 167 -16.60 10.43 11.78
C GLU A 167 -16.80 8.90 11.85
N PRO A 168 -16.72 8.24 13.02
CA PRO A 168 -16.98 6.81 13.07
C PRO A 168 -18.44 6.52 12.69
N ASP A 169 -18.65 5.70 11.66
CA ASP A 169 -19.97 5.44 11.07
C ASP A 169 -20.07 3.99 10.60
N ASP A 170 -21.20 3.34 10.90
CA ASP A 170 -21.47 1.96 10.46
C ASP A 170 -21.88 1.88 8.98
N LEU A 171 -22.17 3.02 8.33
CA LEU A 171 -22.75 3.10 6.99
C LEU A 171 -21.85 3.79 5.95
N SER A 172 -20.69 4.31 6.34
CA SER A 172 -19.78 5.01 5.43
C SER A 172 -18.31 4.63 5.66
N ALA A 173 -17.46 5.01 4.71
CA ALA A 173 -16.01 4.79 4.74
C ALA A 173 -15.25 5.92 5.46
N ASN A 174 -15.95 6.81 6.15
CA ASN A 174 -15.38 8.04 6.69
C ASN A 174 -14.61 7.84 8.00
N GLY A 175 -14.97 6.80 8.76
CA GLY A 175 -14.42 6.58 10.09
C GLY A 175 -12.91 6.41 10.09
N ILE A 176 -12.24 7.18 10.94
CA ILE A 176 -10.80 7.17 11.09
C ILE A 176 -10.43 7.22 12.57
N ALA A 177 -9.45 6.42 13.01
CA ALA A 177 -9.00 6.45 14.39
C ALA A 177 -7.50 6.11 14.54
N LEU A 178 -6.91 6.70 15.58
CA LEU A 178 -5.59 6.39 16.09
C LEU A 178 -5.71 5.89 17.53
N PHE A 179 -5.04 4.78 17.82
CA PHE A 179 -4.82 4.25 19.16
C PHE A 179 -3.32 4.25 19.46
N SER A 180 -2.92 4.90 20.55
CA SER A 180 -1.52 5.03 20.96
C SER A 180 -1.31 4.64 22.41
N MET A 181 -0.25 3.87 22.70
CA MET A 181 0.22 3.61 24.06
C MET A 181 0.97 4.81 24.65
N PHE A 182 1.28 5.81 23.83
CA PHE A 182 2.04 6.99 24.20
C PHE A 182 1.12 8.23 24.26
N PRO A 183 1.47 9.25 25.06
CA PRO A 183 0.70 10.48 25.12
C PRO A 183 0.61 11.18 23.76
N ILE A 184 -0.60 11.59 23.39
CA ILE A 184 -0.85 12.40 22.20
C ILE A 184 -0.80 13.87 22.61
N ARG A 185 0.20 14.59 22.10
CA ARG A 185 0.50 15.99 22.41
C ARG A 185 -0.46 16.95 21.73
N SER A 186 -0.72 16.72 20.44
CA SER A 186 -1.61 17.54 19.64
C SER A 186 -2.24 16.70 18.54
N ILE A 187 -3.41 17.14 18.09
CA ILE A 187 -4.24 16.46 17.11
C ILE A 187 -4.76 17.52 16.15
N GLU A 188 -4.70 17.20 14.86
CA GLU A 188 -5.40 17.89 13.80
C GLU A 188 -6.17 16.86 12.99
N ILE A 189 -7.45 17.12 12.78
CA ILE A 189 -8.29 16.33 11.88
C ILE A 189 -8.84 17.32 10.87
N ASP A 190 -8.43 17.16 9.63
CA ASP A 190 -8.75 18.08 8.57
C ASP A 190 -9.21 17.36 7.31
N ARG A 191 -9.87 18.14 6.46
CA ARG A 191 -10.27 17.74 5.12
C ARG A 191 -9.82 18.86 4.20
N THR A 192 -8.71 18.65 3.50
CA THR A 192 -8.15 19.67 2.60
C THR A 192 -9.14 20.09 1.52
N PRO A 193 -8.98 21.27 0.91
CA PRO A 193 -9.81 21.68 -0.21
C PRO A 193 -9.84 20.62 -1.31
N ASN A 194 -11.04 20.17 -1.67
CA ASN A 194 -11.29 19.08 -2.60
C ASN A 194 -10.97 17.66 -2.08
N ALA A 195 -10.61 17.46 -0.82
CA ALA A 195 -10.65 16.12 -0.21
C ALA A 195 -12.10 15.71 0.08
N ARG A 196 -12.35 14.40 0.08
CA ARG A 196 -13.64 13.80 0.41
C ARG A 196 -13.60 13.16 1.79
N LEU A 197 -12.46 12.61 2.18
CA LEU A 197 -12.27 11.86 3.42
C LEU A 197 -11.37 12.64 4.37
N ASP A 198 -11.53 12.40 5.67
CA ASP A 198 -10.74 13.05 6.70
C ASP A 198 -9.31 12.49 6.74
N HIS A 199 -8.37 13.37 7.07
CA HIS A 199 -7.00 13.04 7.40
C HIS A 199 -6.77 13.33 8.89
N LEU A 200 -6.07 12.44 9.59
CA LEU A 200 -5.78 12.59 11.02
C LEU A 200 -4.27 12.71 11.20
N THR A 201 -3.83 13.89 11.64
CA THR A 201 -2.46 14.15 12.07
C THR A 201 -2.38 14.21 13.59
N ALA A 202 -1.47 13.45 14.20
CA ALA A 202 -1.22 13.46 15.62
C ALA A 202 0.27 13.59 15.93
N VAL A 203 0.63 14.44 16.88
CA VAL A 203 1.99 14.49 17.44
C VAL A 203 2.02 13.65 18.70
N VAL A 204 2.90 12.66 18.74
CA VAL A 204 2.97 11.63 19.78
C VAL A 204 4.32 11.73 20.50
N ASP A 205 4.27 11.73 21.84
CA ASP A 205 5.47 11.72 22.69
C ASP A 205 5.92 10.27 22.92
N GLY A 206 6.67 9.77 21.94
CA GLY A 206 7.23 8.43 21.93
C GLY A 206 8.31 8.18 22.97
N PRO A 207 8.73 6.92 23.11
CA PRO A 207 9.62 6.52 24.19
C PRO A 207 11.09 6.93 23.91
N THR A 208 11.45 7.18 22.64
CA THR A 208 12.76 7.67 22.18
C THR A 208 12.74 9.07 21.56
N GLY A 209 11.58 9.72 21.49
CA GLY A 209 11.42 11.04 20.91
C GLY A 209 10.00 11.34 20.46
N THR A 210 9.72 12.62 20.20
CA THR A 210 8.44 13.07 19.65
C THR A 210 8.40 12.83 18.14
N PHE A 211 7.28 12.32 17.64
CA PHE A 211 7.08 12.05 16.22
C PHE A 211 5.65 12.39 15.78
N GLN A 212 5.46 12.60 14.47
CA GLN A 212 4.14 12.78 13.86
C GLN A 212 3.63 11.45 13.32
N VAL A 213 2.37 11.13 13.61
CA VAL A 213 1.64 10.00 13.02
C VAL A 213 0.49 10.52 12.20
N GLU A 214 0.35 10.01 10.99
CA GLU A 214 -0.77 10.28 10.12
C GLU A 214 -1.57 9.01 9.88
N ILE A 215 -2.89 9.10 10.07
CA ILE A 215 -3.83 8.11 9.58
C ILE A 215 -4.51 8.69 8.35
N THR A 216 -4.58 7.92 7.28
CA THR A 216 -5.14 8.42 6.02
C THR A 216 -5.82 7.32 5.20
N HIS A 217 -6.84 7.73 4.43
CA HIS A 217 -7.56 6.88 3.50
C HIS A 217 -7.94 7.68 2.25
N PRO A 218 -6.99 8.00 1.34
CA PRO A 218 -7.31 8.64 0.08
C PRO A 218 -8.36 7.85 -0.70
N CYS A 219 -9.23 8.58 -1.41
CA CYS A 219 -10.29 8.02 -2.21
C CYS A 219 -9.77 6.93 -3.15
N PRO A 220 -10.52 5.83 -3.33
CA PRO A 220 -10.19 4.86 -4.36
C PRO A 220 -10.20 5.52 -5.74
N PRO A 221 -9.48 4.97 -6.74
CA PRO A 221 -9.45 5.51 -8.10
C PRO A 221 -10.79 5.28 -8.82
N VAL A 222 -11.87 5.88 -8.33
CA VAL A 222 -13.21 5.80 -8.93
C VAL A 222 -13.36 6.94 -9.93
N PRO A 223 -13.97 6.71 -11.10
CA PRO A 223 -14.27 7.80 -12.05
C PRO A 223 -15.03 8.95 -11.37
N GLY A 224 -14.49 10.16 -11.48
CA GLY A 224 -15.04 11.36 -10.84
C GLY A 224 -14.44 11.71 -9.47
N TRP A 225 -13.64 10.82 -8.87
CA TRP A 225 -12.93 11.07 -7.60
C TRP A 225 -11.42 11.25 -7.75
N LEU A 226 -10.89 11.16 -8.98
CA LEU A 226 -9.44 11.21 -9.21
C LEU A 226 -8.80 12.53 -8.76
N HIS A 227 -9.52 13.66 -8.89
CA HIS A 227 -9.03 14.94 -8.42
C HIS A 227 -8.97 14.99 -6.89
N GLN A 228 -10.00 14.47 -6.22
CA GLN A 228 -10.08 14.40 -4.76
C GLN A 228 -8.95 13.52 -4.22
N ARG A 229 -8.78 12.34 -4.83
CA ARG A 229 -7.70 11.41 -4.54
C ARG A 229 -6.32 12.07 -4.69
N GLN A 230 -6.10 12.83 -5.76
CA GLN A 230 -4.82 13.53 -5.94
C GLN A 230 -4.59 14.58 -4.86
N ALA A 231 -5.62 15.37 -4.52
CA ALA A 231 -5.53 16.35 -3.43
C ALA A 231 -5.22 15.71 -2.07
N GLU A 232 -5.78 14.53 -1.79
CA GLU A 232 -5.52 13.75 -0.58
C GLU A 232 -4.07 13.19 -0.57
N LEU A 233 -3.53 12.74 -1.71
CA LEU A 233 -2.13 12.33 -1.83
C LEU A 233 -1.14 13.50 -1.73
N ASP A 234 -1.52 14.66 -2.29
CA ASP A 234 -0.72 15.89 -2.21
C ASP A 234 -0.66 16.38 -0.76
N HIS A 235 -1.76 16.28 -0.01
CA HIS A 235 -1.79 16.62 1.41
C HIS A 235 -0.80 15.80 2.25
N ILE A 236 -0.74 14.47 2.04
CA ILE A 236 0.25 13.61 2.70
C ILE A 236 1.67 14.06 2.34
N SER A 237 1.89 14.46 1.08
CA SER A 237 3.21 14.93 0.63
C SER A 237 3.60 16.24 1.30
N ASP A 238 2.69 17.21 1.34
CA ASP A 238 2.89 18.51 1.96
C ASP A 238 3.16 18.36 3.45
N SER A 239 2.34 17.58 4.16
CA SER A 239 2.50 17.34 5.59
C SER A 239 3.84 16.68 5.92
N ALA A 240 4.27 15.69 5.13
CA ALA A 240 5.58 15.06 5.28
C ALA A 240 6.76 16.02 5.03
N MET A 241 6.62 16.98 4.10
CA MET A 241 7.65 17.97 3.81
C MET A 241 7.73 19.09 4.86
N THR A 242 6.61 19.44 5.48
CA THR A 242 6.52 20.57 6.42
C THR A 242 6.53 20.15 7.88
N SER A 243 6.52 18.85 8.18
CA SER A 243 6.53 18.37 9.56
C SER A 243 7.82 18.75 10.28
N ASP A 244 7.67 19.29 11.50
CA ASP A 244 8.78 19.53 12.43
C ASP A 244 9.31 18.24 13.08
N TRP A 245 8.62 17.11 12.87
CA TRP A 245 8.91 15.83 13.53
C TRP A 245 9.16 14.70 12.51
N PRO A 246 9.90 13.65 12.90
CA PRO A 246 9.94 12.42 12.11
C PRO A 246 8.51 11.90 11.89
N ILE A 247 8.14 11.64 10.64
CA ILE A 247 6.77 11.30 10.26
C ILE A 247 6.58 9.80 10.00
N LEU A 248 5.46 9.26 10.49
CA LEU A 248 4.96 7.92 10.24
C LEU A 248 3.57 8.04 9.61
N VAL A 249 3.35 7.46 8.43
CA VAL A 249 2.04 7.43 7.76
C VAL A 249 1.50 6.00 7.75
N LEU A 250 0.27 5.84 8.20
CA LEU A 250 -0.47 4.58 8.26
C LEU A 250 -1.76 4.75 7.46
N GLY A 251 -1.98 3.94 6.42
CA GLY A 251 -3.16 4.17 5.59
C GLY A 251 -3.47 3.11 4.55
N ASP A 252 -4.73 3.07 4.15
CA ASP A 252 -5.14 2.49 2.88
C ASP A 252 -5.00 3.59 1.84
N LEU A 253 -3.91 3.55 1.08
CA LEU A 253 -3.61 4.60 0.12
C LEU A 253 -4.33 4.40 -1.20
N ASN A 254 -5.08 3.30 -1.37
CA ASN A 254 -5.68 2.92 -2.65
C ASN A 254 -4.66 2.99 -3.81
N GLU A 255 -3.39 2.72 -3.49
CA GLU A 255 -2.23 2.90 -4.34
C GLU A 255 -1.33 1.69 -4.26
N THR A 256 -0.65 1.39 -5.36
CA THR A 256 0.35 0.31 -5.42
C THR A 256 1.68 0.86 -5.89
N PRO A 257 2.79 0.12 -5.71
CA PRO A 257 4.10 0.55 -6.21
C PRO A 257 4.16 0.87 -7.71
N PHE A 258 3.21 0.33 -8.47
CA PHE A 258 3.09 0.50 -9.92
C PHE A 258 2.41 1.81 -10.32
N GLY A 259 1.67 2.43 -9.41
CA GLY A 259 0.90 3.66 -9.62
C GLY A 259 1.78 4.88 -9.85
N GLU A 260 1.31 5.81 -10.67
CA GLU A 260 1.91 7.15 -10.77
C GLU A 260 1.74 7.95 -9.49
N GLY A 261 0.55 7.96 -8.89
CA GLY A 261 0.28 8.69 -7.65
C GLY A 261 1.16 8.21 -6.50
N TRP A 262 1.35 6.90 -6.36
CA TRP A 262 2.31 6.32 -5.42
C TRP A 262 3.75 6.84 -5.60
N ARG A 263 4.25 6.79 -6.84
CA ARG A 263 5.63 7.21 -7.14
C ARG A 263 5.80 8.72 -6.96
N GLY A 264 4.77 9.50 -7.31
CA GLY A 264 4.69 10.93 -7.05
C GLY A 264 4.78 11.22 -5.55
N LEU A 265 3.93 10.58 -4.75
CA LEU A 265 3.91 10.69 -3.29
C LEU A 265 5.30 10.43 -2.70
N LEU A 266 5.91 9.26 -2.94
CA LEU A 266 7.22 8.94 -2.33
C LEU A 266 8.33 9.89 -2.79
N LYS A 267 8.31 10.31 -4.07
CA LYS A 267 9.32 11.20 -4.63
C LYS A 267 9.23 12.62 -4.03
N THR A 268 8.03 13.14 -3.86
CA THR A 268 7.79 14.51 -3.36
C THR A 268 8.00 14.58 -1.85
N SER A 269 7.40 13.63 -1.11
CA SER A 269 7.40 13.61 0.35
C SER A 269 8.73 13.19 0.98
N GLY A 270 9.57 12.44 0.26
CA GLY A 270 10.74 11.76 0.84
C GLY A 270 10.38 10.59 1.77
N LEU A 271 9.10 10.19 1.81
CA LEU A 271 8.64 9.00 2.53
C LEU A 271 9.21 7.74 1.88
N ASN A 272 9.45 6.73 2.71
CA ASN A 272 9.89 5.41 2.29
C ASN A 272 8.83 4.37 2.64
N THR A 273 8.61 3.45 1.72
CA THR A 273 7.71 2.31 1.93
C THR A 273 8.43 1.13 2.58
N LEU A 274 7.69 0.32 3.33
CA LEU A 274 8.18 -0.88 3.98
C LEU A 274 7.78 -2.14 3.18
N GLY A 275 8.77 -2.99 2.89
CA GLY A 275 8.56 -4.24 2.15
C GLY A 275 8.40 -5.48 3.05
N PRO A 276 8.08 -6.64 2.47
CA PRO A 276 7.89 -6.88 1.03
C PRO A 276 6.53 -6.39 0.52
N LEU A 277 6.53 -5.75 -0.66
CA LEU A 277 5.31 -5.21 -1.29
C LEU A 277 4.53 -6.24 -2.12
N SER A 278 5.02 -7.48 -2.18
CA SER A 278 4.42 -8.57 -2.95
C SER A 278 3.23 -9.23 -2.25
N THR A 279 3.10 -9.05 -0.94
CA THR A 279 2.01 -9.68 -0.17
C THR A 279 0.80 -8.74 -0.18
N PRO A 280 -0.32 -9.13 -0.81
CA PRO A 280 -1.43 -8.20 -1.00
C PRO A 280 -2.16 -7.94 0.31
N THR A 281 -3.02 -6.94 0.34
CA THR A 281 -3.90 -6.66 1.48
C THR A 281 -5.37 -6.67 1.05
N TRP A 282 -5.65 -6.40 -0.22
CA TRP A 282 -6.99 -6.36 -0.80
C TRP A 282 -7.07 -7.00 -2.21
N PRO A 283 -8.21 -7.57 -2.65
CA PRO A 283 -9.30 -7.98 -1.78
C PRO A 283 -8.91 -9.32 -1.15
N SER A 284 -8.99 -9.37 0.17
CA SER A 284 -8.86 -10.62 0.89
C SER A 284 -10.08 -11.48 0.58
N GLN A 285 -11.31 -10.96 0.61
CA GLN A 285 -12.58 -11.67 0.39
C GLN A 285 -13.56 -10.88 -0.47
N LEU A 286 -14.60 -11.58 -0.96
CA LEU A 286 -15.76 -10.96 -1.59
C LEU A 286 -17.03 -11.53 -0.96
N LYS A 287 -17.85 -10.68 -0.32
CA LYS A 287 -19.09 -11.09 0.37
C LYS A 287 -18.87 -12.25 1.37
N GLY A 288 -17.80 -12.18 2.16
CA GLY A 288 -17.42 -13.21 3.13
C GLY A 288 -16.76 -14.46 2.54
N LEU A 289 -16.64 -14.58 1.21
CA LEU A 289 -15.96 -15.70 0.57
C LEU A 289 -14.47 -15.39 0.41
N PRO A 290 -13.56 -16.24 0.94
CA PRO A 290 -12.12 -16.06 0.79
C PRO A 290 -11.68 -16.02 -0.68
N LEU A 291 -10.91 -14.99 -1.04
CA LEU A 291 -10.23 -14.91 -2.33
C LEU A 291 -8.77 -15.40 -2.22
N PRO A 292 -8.25 -16.04 -3.28
CA PRO A 292 -6.84 -16.41 -3.33
C PRO A 292 -5.93 -15.18 -3.33
N ALA A 293 -4.81 -15.24 -2.60
CA ALA A 293 -3.91 -14.08 -2.50
C ALA A 293 -3.32 -13.64 -3.85
N TRP A 294 -3.15 -14.54 -4.83
CA TRP A 294 -2.53 -14.23 -6.12
C TRP A 294 -3.39 -13.36 -7.06
N ILE A 295 -4.63 -13.01 -6.68
CA ILE A 295 -5.44 -12.00 -7.38
C ILE A 295 -5.49 -10.64 -6.66
N GLY A 296 -4.89 -10.55 -5.47
CA GLY A 296 -4.90 -9.34 -4.66
C GLY A 296 -3.75 -8.40 -4.99
N ILE A 297 -3.91 -7.15 -4.55
CA ILE A 297 -2.95 -6.06 -4.63
C ILE A 297 -2.63 -5.52 -3.23
N ARG A 298 -1.50 -4.82 -3.10
CA ARG A 298 -1.05 -4.18 -1.87
C ARG A 298 -1.43 -2.70 -1.88
N ILE A 299 -2.46 -2.34 -1.12
CA ILE A 299 -2.97 -0.95 -1.04
C ILE A 299 -2.94 -0.33 0.36
N ASP A 300 -2.79 -1.17 1.39
CA ASP A 300 -2.57 -0.72 2.77
C ASP A 300 -1.07 -0.60 3.05
N HIS A 301 -0.61 0.51 3.62
CA HIS A 301 0.82 0.80 3.74
C HIS A 301 1.17 1.42 5.09
N ILE A 302 2.41 1.16 5.49
CA ILE A 302 3.12 1.94 6.51
C ILE A 302 4.26 2.63 5.77
N LEU A 303 4.30 3.95 5.80
CA LEU A 303 5.36 4.76 5.22
C LEU A 303 6.11 5.48 6.34
N VAL A 304 7.42 5.58 6.21
CA VAL A 304 8.28 6.23 7.19
C VAL A 304 9.07 7.36 6.54
N GLY A 305 9.09 8.51 7.19
CA GLY A 305 9.91 9.66 6.76
C GLY A 305 11.39 9.49 7.08
N PRO A 306 12.21 10.49 6.70
CA PRO A 306 13.59 10.59 7.16
C PRO A 306 13.68 10.51 8.69
N GLY A 307 14.76 9.89 9.19
CA GLY A 307 14.96 9.70 10.63
C GLY A 307 14.39 8.38 11.19
N TRP A 308 13.59 7.64 10.43
CA TRP A 308 13.13 6.31 10.86
C TRP A 308 14.02 5.18 10.35
N GLY A 309 14.20 4.16 11.17
CA GLY A 309 14.50 2.79 10.77
C GLY A 309 13.27 1.91 10.92
N ALA A 310 13.22 0.83 10.16
CA ALA A 310 12.07 -0.05 10.13
C ALA A 310 12.47 -1.49 9.77
N GLY A 311 11.74 -2.44 10.35
CA GLY A 311 11.73 -3.83 9.98
C GLY A 311 10.79 -4.12 8.81
N PRO A 312 10.73 -5.38 8.36
CA PRO A 312 9.80 -5.77 7.30
C PRO A 312 8.36 -5.66 7.79
N ILE A 313 7.46 -5.47 6.83
CA ILE A 313 6.02 -5.54 7.04
C ILE A 313 5.59 -6.99 7.17
N GLU A 314 4.77 -7.24 8.18
CA GLU A 314 3.95 -8.43 8.30
C GLU A 314 2.52 -8.11 7.84
N VAL A 315 1.96 -8.98 6.99
CA VAL A 315 0.53 -8.96 6.66
C VAL A 315 -0.17 -9.98 7.55
N GLY A 316 -1.12 -9.49 8.34
CA GLY A 316 -1.89 -10.29 9.26
C GLY A 316 -2.93 -11.20 8.58
N PRO A 317 -3.74 -11.89 9.39
CA PRO A 317 -4.74 -12.82 8.91
C PRO A 317 -5.88 -12.10 8.18
N ARG A 318 -6.72 -12.90 7.52
CA ARG A 318 -8.03 -12.43 7.04
C ARG A 318 -8.92 -12.12 8.24
N ILE A 319 -9.42 -10.88 8.30
CA ILE A 319 -10.39 -10.42 9.29
C ILE A 319 -11.78 -10.30 8.64
N GLN A 320 -12.75 -9.66 9.32
CA GLN A 320 -14.09 -9.43 8.77
C GLN A 320 -14.09 -8.46 7.58
N SER A 321 -13.13 -7.54 7.53
CA SER A 321 -12.88 -6.66 6.38
C SER A 321 -12.45 -7.43 5.13
N ASP A 322 -12.71 -6.89 3.94
CA ASP A 322 -12.05 -7.34 2.71
C ASP A 322 -10.58 -6.91 2.63
N HIS A 323 -10.08 -6.14 3.59
CA HIS A 323 -8.65 -5.88 3.78
C HIS A 323 -8.00 -6.87 4.76
N ARG A 324 -6.67 -6.84 4.80
CA ARG A 324 -5.86 -7.53 5.82
C ARG A 324 -5.08 -6.50 6.63
N PRO A 325 -5.02 -6.63 7.97
CA PRO A 325 -4.23 -5.73 8.79
C PRO A 325 -2.74 -5.94 8.52
N ILE A 326 -1.94 -4.93 8.82
CA ILE A 326 -0.49 -4.93 8.64
C ILE A 326 0.20 -4.42 9.90
N ARG A 327 1.41 -4.91 10.17
CA ARG A 327 2.26 -4.36 11.24
C ARG A 327 3.73 -4.34 10.84
N ALA A 328 4.49 -3.45 11.47
CA ALA A 328 5.94 -3.40 11.40
C ALA A 328 6.51 -2.89 12.71
N HIS A 329 7.77 -3.27 12.95
CA HIS A 329 8.60 -2.66 13.96
C HIS A 329 9.31 -1.45 13.36
N ILE A 330 9.23 -0.31 14.03
CA ILE A 330 9.85 0.96 13.62
C ILE A 330 10.62 1.58 14.78
N TRP A 331 11.58 2.44 14.50
CA TRP A 331 12.36 3.13 15.52
C TRP A 331 12.96 4.43 14.98
N LEU A 332 13.14 5.41 15.86
CA LEU A 332 13.85 6.63 15.53
C LEU A 332 15.36 6.36 15.50
N LYS A 333 16.01 6.67 14.39
CA LYS A 333 17.46 6.65 14.26
C LYS A 333 18.06 7.78 15.09
N PRO A 334 19.23 7.59 15.69
CA PRO A 334 19.95 8.68 16.33
C PRO A 334 20.22 9.79 15.32
N PRO A 335 20.16 11.07 15.76
CA PRO A 335 20.51 12.18 14.90
C PRO A 335 21.94 11.99 14.36
N ASN A 336 22.09 12.15 13.04
CA ASN A 336 23.32 11.83 12.34
C ASN A 336 24.50 12.68 12.88
N ARG A 337 25.41 12.08 13.65
CA ARG A 337 26.52 12.80 14.32
C ARG A 337 27.50 13.47 13.34
N GLU A 338 27.52 13.07 12.06
CA GLU A 338 28.44 13.62 11.06
C GLU A 338 28.15 15.07 10.65
N ILE A 339 26.94 15.61 10.91
CA ILE A 339 26.62 17.02 10.58
C ILE A 339 26.87 17.97 11.76
N MET A 340 27.01 17.46 12.98
CA MET A 340 27.26 18.26 14.19
C MET A 340 28.73 18.30 14.64
N GLY A 341 29.64 17.58 13.96
CA GLY A 341 31.03 17.39 14.38
C GLY A 341 32.07 18.36 13.81
N ALA A 342 31.70 19.34 12.98
CA ALA A 342 32.64 20.36 12.51
C ALA A 342 32.73 21.52 13.52
N GLU A 343 33.21 21.25 14.73
CA GLU A 343 33.82 22.31 15.53
C GLU A 343 35.13 22.74 14.84
N PRO A 344 35.42 24.03 14.70
CA PRO A 344 36.69 24.48 14.13
C PRO A 344 37.80 24.05 15.09
N GLU A 345 38.69 23.19 14.59
CA GLU A 345 39.89 22.73 15.28
C GLU A 345 40.65 23.94 15.88
N GLN A 346 40.52 24.14 17.19
CA GLN A 346 41.30 25.15 17.90
C GLN A 346 42.75 24.68 17.90
N ASN A 347 43.57 25.29 17.06
CA ASN A 347 45.01 25.09 17.06
C ASN A 347 45.57 25.31 18.47
N PRO A 348 46.36 24.37 19.03
CA PRO A 348 46.98 24.56 20.32
C PRO A 348 48.00 25.71 20.28
N PRO A 349 48.19 26.45 21.39
CA PRO A 349 49.09 27.59 21.42
C PRO A 349 50.53 27.12 21.20
N LYS A 350 51.22 27.77 20.25
CA LYS A 350 52.66 27.57 20.02
C LYS A 350 53.42 27.82 21.32
N SER A 351 54.11 26.80 21.80
CA SER A 351 55.07 26.93 22.90
C SER A 351 56.20 27.88 22.47
N VAL A 352 56.35 28.98 23.19
CA VAL A 352 57.52 29.84 23.11
C VAL A 352 58.66 29.11 23.81
N VAL A 353 59.62 28.62 23.04
CA VAL A 353 60.90 28.15 23.56
C VAL A 353 61.77 29.39 23.79
N SER A 354 61.91 29.77 25.06
CA SER A 354 63.01 30.62 25.52
C SER A 354 64.24 29.74 25.74
N GLY A 355 65.29 30.02 24.97
CA GLY A 355 66.64 29.50 25.21
C GLY A 355 67.62 30.68 25.40
N PRO A 356 68.67 30.51 26.19
CA PRO A 356 69.52 31.58 26.76
C PRO A 356 70.39 32.33 25.74
#